data_AF-A0A940PTI2-F1
#
_entry.id   AF-A0A940PTI2-F1
#
_cell.length_a   1.000
_cell.length_b   1.000
_cell.length_c   1.000
_cell.angle_alpha   90.00
_cell.angle_beta   90.00
_cell.angle_gamma   90.00
#
_symmetry.space_group_name_H-M   'P 1'
#
loop_
_entity.id
_entity.type
_entity.pdbx_description
1 polymer ?
#
loop_
_entity_poly.entity_id
_entity_poly.type
_entity_poly.pdbx_seq_one_letter_code
_entity_poly.pdbx_strand_id
1 'polypeptide(L)'
;MKKLFIIQLLLMLSLVCKAEDRRLVIITFDGLRWQELFSGADEALVGNQRYVSNPGELKKKYWRATPEERRQVLMPFTWDYIAKNGYLVGNRAKGSQMQVANRHFFSYPGYSENFCGYADDKRIASNDPNPNPNTSVLEVANKDKRYKGKVMVYGSWESIRYAVNNERGGFPGSVAYETNISAKPNSTLKLIDDMLLGMPRYWGSERFDAFTYAYAVETLKQDHPKVIYISFGDTDEWAHAGKYDSYLDAANGTDMFIRRIVETCEADPFYRGKTTYLLTCDHGRGYKASFTSHGAGTKGSDNTWFIAFGKGVERLGETTYNGPFYNQQFAATIADVLDLDFTPSNGVKQQPIDPHYKGEPLVDLEPFTVYGYFPALENVVPAGPGVKYSYYEGEFDSVDDLAASGVKKKGVLSTISIDQSSNTDHFGYIFDTLLKIEKGGTYVLSCTSDDGSKVFLDGKMIINNDGSHGSSTEEAQADLQQGYHRLQVKYFEDYEGENLVVGIEGQGVKAERIPATMLFHE
;
A
#
# COMPACT_ATOMS: atom_id res chain seq x y z
N MET A 1 -20.96 27.30 -46.80
CA MET A 1 -20.77 28.08 -45.55
C MET A 1 -21.50 27.50 -44.33
N LYS A 2 -22.78 27.08 -44.41
CA LYS A 2 -23.49 26.50 -43.24
C LYS A 2 -23.01 25.12 -42.75
N LYS A 3 -22.43 24.27 -43.61
CA LYS A 3 -21.88 22.96 -43.20
C LYS A 3 -20.51 23.05 -42.50
N LEU A 4 -19.73 24.10 -42.75
CA LEU A 4 -18.42 24.30 -42.10
C LEU A 4 -18.56 24.79 -40.64
N PHE A 5 -19.61 25.58 -40.37
CA PHE A 5 -19.91 26.11 -39.03
C PHE A 5 -20.39 25.02 -38.05
N ILE A 6 -21.12 24.01 -38.54
CA ILE A 6 -21.62 22.91 -37.71
C ILE A 6 -20.49 21.96 -37.29
N ILE A 7 -19.49 21.75 -38.14
CA ILE A 7 -18.31 20.93 -37.82
C ILE A 7 -17.40 21.66 -36.80
N GLN A 8 -17.23 22.99 -36.90
CA GLN A 8 -16.52 23.76 -35.87
C GLN A 8 -17.28 23.82 -34.54
N LEU A 9 -18.61 23.83 -34.54
CA LEU A 9 -19.41 23.79 -33.30
C LEU A 9 -19.36 22.40 -32.63
N LEU A 10 -19.29 21.31 -33.41
CA LEU A 10 -19.11 19.94 -32.89
C LEU A 10 -17.69 19.68 -32.37
N LEU A 11 -16.65 20.30 -32.96
CA LEU A 11 -15.29 20.23 -32.41
C LEU A 11 -15.13 21.06 -31.12
N MET A 12 -15.79 22.21 -31.00
CA MET A 12 -15.79 23.04 -29.78
C MET A 12 -16.54 22.41 -28.60
N LEU A 13 -17.45 21.45 -28.84
CA LEU A 13 -18.20 20.75 -27.79
C LEU A 13 -17.47 19.52 -27.19
N SER A 14 -16.29 19.16 -27.73
CA SER A 14 -15.50 18.02 -27.24
C SER A 14 -14.45 18.37 -26.18
N LEU A 15 -14.28 19.67 -25.88
CA LEU A 15 -13.41 20.16 -24.78
C LEU A 15 -14.23 20.58 -23.56
N VAL A 16 -15.26 19.81 -23.21
CA VAL A 16 -15.66 19.76 -21.80
C VAL A 16 -14.59 18.92 -21.11
N CYS A 17 -13.65 19.57 -20.43
CA CYS A 17 -12.73 18.90 -19.52
C CYS A 17 -13.59 18.08 -18.55
N LYS A 18 -13.69 16.78 -18.80
CA LYS A 18 -14.49 15.87 -17.98
C LYS A 18 -13.81 15.87 -16.62
N ALA A 19 -14.52 16.27 -15.57
CA ALA A 19 -13.99 16.21 -14.21
C ALA A 19 -13.36 14.84 -13.99
N GLU A 20 -12.08 14.83 -13.60
CA GLU A 20 -11.30 13.60 -13.48
C GLU A 20 -11.97 12.68 -12.44
N ASP A 21 -12.08 11.39 -12.76
CA ASP A 21 -12.75 10.43 -11.90
C ASP A 21 -11.74 9.91 -10.85
N ARG A 22 -11.67 10.59 -9.69
CA ARG A 22 -10.64 10.38 -8.67
C ARG A 22 -11.11 9.50 -7.51
N ARG A 23 -10.16 8.76 -6.92
CA ARG A 23 -10.31 8.03 -5.66
C ARG A 23 -9.20 8.41 -4.70
N LEU A 24 -9.53 8.42 -3.41
CA LEU A 24 -8.58 8.77 -2.37
C LEU A 24 -8.67 7.77 -1.22
N VAL A 25 -7.51 7.20 -0.87
CA VAL A 25 -7.32 6.43 0.35
C VAL A 25 -6.46 7.26 1.29
N ILE A 26 -7.00 7.56 2.47
CA ILE A 26 -6.34 8.33 3.52
C ILE A 26 -6.02 7.37 4.66
N ILE A 27 -4.77 7.32 5.08
CA ILE A 27 -4.35 6.46 6.19
C ILE A 27 -3.62 7.32 7.24
N THR A 28 -4.00 7.19 8.50
CA THR A 28 -3.27 7.79 9.62
C THR A 28 -2.75 6.72 10.55
N PHE A 29 -1.56 6.98 11.09
CA PHE A 29 -1.06 6.31 12.27
C PHE A 29 -1.32 7.19 13.50
N ASP A 30 -1.58 6.56 14.64
CA ASP A 30 -1.54 7.19 15.95
C ASP A 30 -0.13 7.00 16.54
N GLY A 31 0.61 8.09 16.68
CA GLY A 31 1.93 8.11 17.33
C GLY A 31 3.09 7.34 16.66
N LEU A 32 3.05 6.98 15.36
CA LEU A 32 4.24 6.44 14.68
C LEU A 32 5.32 7.51 14.54
N ARG A 33 6.49 7.26 15.15
CA ARG A 33 7.63 8.18 15.11
C ARG A 33 8.29 8.21 13.73
N TRP A 34 8.76 9.39 13.34
CA TRP A 34 9.57 9.54 12.12
C TRP A 34 10.86 8.69 12.19
N GLN A 35 11.40 8.43 13.38
CA GLN A 35 12.61 7.61 13.53
C GLN A 35 12.41 6.18 13.01
N GLU A 36 11.34 5.49 13.41
CA GLU A 36 11.06 4.13 12.94
C GLU A 36 10.76 4.11 11.43
N LEU A 37 10.00 5.09 10.94
CA LEU A 37 9.75 5.22 9.51
C LEU A 37 11.07 5.37 8.73
N PHE A 38 11.93 6.33 9.09
CA PHE A 38 13.09 6.71 8.28
C PHE A 38 14.39 5.98 8.58
N SER A 39 14.51 5.32 9.75
CA SER A 39 15.75 4.66 10.20
C SER A 39 15.53 3.22 10.71
N GLY A 40 14.29 2.74 10.75
CA GLY A 40 13.93 1.43 11.29
C GLY A 40 14.09 1.34 12.79
N ALA A 41 14.36 0.14 13.31
CA ALA A 41 14.54 -0.09 14.75
C ALA A 41 15.60 0.84 15.36
N ASP A 42 15.22 1.54 16.43
CA ASP A 42 16.01 2.49 17.20
C ASP A 42 17.02 1.76 18.09
N GLU A 43 18.29 2.07 17.89
CA GLU A 43 19.42 1.47 18.62
C GLU A 43 19.27 1.59 20.14
N ALA A 44 18.71 2.70 20.63
CA ALA A 44 18.56 2.96 22.05
C ALA A 44 17.45 2.10 22.70
N LEU A 45 16.56 1.52 21.90
CA LEU A 45 15.37 0.80 22.37
C LEU A 45 15.44 -0.70 22.05
N VAL A 46 15.93 -1.08 20.88
CA VAL A 46 15.90 -2.47 20.38
C VAL A 46 16.61 -3.48 21.30
N GLY A 47 17.61 -3.02 22.06
CA GLY A 47 18.36 -3.82 23.03
C GLY A 47 17.86 -3.70 24.47
N ASN A 48 16.88 -2.85 24.74
CA ASN A 48 16.52 -2.44 26.09
C ASN A 48 15.48 -3.39 26.70
N GLN A 49 15.91 -4.22 27.66
CA GLN A 49 15.05 -5.21 28.33
C GLN A 49 13.87 -4.62 29.11
N ARG A 50 13.86 -3.31 29.40
CA ARG A 50 12.68 -2.65 29.97
C ARG A 50 11.53 -2.62 28.98
N TYR A 51 11.84 -2.45 27.70
CA TYR A 51 10.85 -2.22 26.64
C TYR A 51 10.72 -3.38 25.66
N VAL A 52 11.67 -4.32 25.68
CA VAL A 52 11.74 -5.45 24.77
C VAL A 52 11.84 -6.73 25.57
N SER A 53 10.86 -7.61 25.41
CA SER A 53 10.76 -8.86 26.16
C SER A 53 11.87 -9.84 25.77
N ASN A 54 12.22 -9.88 24.47
CA ASN A 54 13.31 -10.70 23.93
C ASN A 54 14.15 -9.92 22.90
N PRO A 55 15.21 -9.22 23.33
CA PRO A 55 16.04 -8.43 22.43
C PRO A 55 16.75 -9.25 21.34
N GLY A 56 17.07 -10.52 21.61
CA GLY A 56 17.72 -11.40 20.64
C GLY A 56 16.81 -11.66 19.44
N GLU A 57 15.55 -12.02 19.69
CA GLU A 57 14.56 -12.25 18.64
C GLU A 57 14.16 -10.95 17.92
N LEU A 58 13.98 -9.84 18.64
CA LEU A 58 13.64 -8.56 18.01
C LEU A 58 14.77 -8.09 17.07
N LYS A 59 16.03 -8.26 17.46
CA LYS A 59 17.18 -7.93 16.59
C LYS A 59 17.24 -8.83 15.36
N LYS A 60 16.94 -10.13 15.48
CA LYS A 60 16.85 -11.02 14.29
C LYS A 60 15.82 -10.50 13.29
N LYS A 61 14.65 -10.08 13.78
CA LYS A 61 13.59 -9.50 12.95
C LYS A 61 14.03 -8.19 12.29
N TYR A 62 14.37 -7.17 13.08
CA TYR A 62 14.39 -5.78 12.60
C TYR A 62 15.76 -5.07 12.67
N TRP A 63 16.81 -5.71 13.22
CA TRP A 63 18.12 -5.07 13.31
C TRP A 63 19.02 -5.40 12.12
N ARG A 64 19.60 -4.36 11.52
CA ARG A 64 20.58 -4.39 10.43
C ARG A 64 21.62 -3.29 10.66
N ALA A 65 22.74 -3.35 9.95
CA ALA A 65 23.88 -2.48 10.23
C ALA A 65 23.55 -1.02 9.93
N THR A 66 22.87 -0.75 8.82
CA THR A 66 22.53 0.60 8.38
C THR A 66 21.07 0.97 8.68
N PRO A 67 20.75 2.26 8.87
CA PRO A 67 19.36 2.73 8.95
C PRO A 67 18.51 2.32 7.75
N GLU A 68 19.10 2.31 6.55
CA GLU A 68 18.45 1.95 5.30
C GLU A 68 18.04 0.48 5.27
N GLU A 69 18.91 -0.43 5.70
CA GLU A 69 18.55 -1.85 5.80
C GLU A 69 17.51 -2.08 6.91
N ARG A 70 17.61 -1.34 8.04
CA ARG A 70 16.67 -1.48 9.16
C ARG A 70 15.26 -1.03 8.80
N ARG A 71 15.12 0.10 8.11
CA ARG A 71 13.81 0.61 7.70
C ARG A 71 13.17 -0.28 6.63
N GLN A 72 13.97 -0.87 5.73
CA GLN A 72 13.48 -1.84 4.75
C GLN A 72 12.93 -3.10 5.42
N VAL A 73 13.62 -3.67 6.41
CA VAL A 73 13.09 -4.86 7.09
C VAL A 73 11.91 -4.56 8.03
N LEU A 74 11.78 -3.32 8.51
CA LEU A 74 10.66 -2.91 9.37
C LEU A 74 9.41 -2.56 8.57
N MET A 75 9.53 -1.81 7.48
CA MET A 75 8.42 -1.36 6.64
C MET A 75 8.74 -1.60 5.15
N PRO A 76 8.81 -2.88 4.72
CA PRO A 76 9.26 -3.25 3.38
C PRO A 76 8.40 -2.65 2.27
N PHE A 77 7.08 -2.62 2.39
CA PHE A 77 6.24 -2.04 1.35
C PHE A 77 6.48 -0.54 1.21
N THR A 78 6.62 0.16 2.33
CA THR A 78 6.96 1.59 2.31
C THR A 78 8.29 1.86 1.61
N TRP A 79 9.34 1.09 1.91
CA TRP A 79 10.68 1.39 1.41
C TRP A 79 11.01 0.77 0.06
N ASP A 80 10.47 -0.41 -0.25
CA ASP A 80 10.75 -1.12 -1.49
C ASP A 80 9.79 -0.73 -2.62
N TYR A 81 8.57 -0.25 -2.28
CA TYR A 81 7.55 0.19 -3.23
C TYR A 81 7.22 1.67 -3.12
N ILE A 82 6.72 2.16 -1.98
CA ILE A 82 6.18 3.54 -1.88
C ILE A 82 7.29 4.57 -2.15
N ALA A 83 8.48 4.39 -1.59
CA ALA A 83 9.61 5.28 -1.80
C ALA A 83 10.11 5.33 -3.26
N LYS A 84 9.71 4.38 -4.11
CA LYS A 84 9.99 4.41 -5.57
C LYS A 84 8.83 4.95 -6.39
N ASN A 85 7.61 4.94 -5.84
CA ASN A 85 6.36 5.23 -6.55
C ASN A 85 5.60 6.45 -6.01
N GLY A 86 6.26 7.24 -5.17
CA GLY A 86 5.70 8.44 -4.56
C GLY A 86 6.79 9.24 -3.87
N TYR A 87 6.44 9.93 -2.80
CA TYR A 87 7.41 10.67 -2.00
C TYR A 87 7.10 10.65 -0.51
N LEU A 88 8.15 10.86 0.29
CA LEU A 88 8.10 10.91 1.74
C LEU A 88 8.74 12.21 2.25
N VAL A 89 8.10 12.85 3.23
CA VAL A 89 8.53 14.08 3.91
C VAL A 89 8.66 13.80 5.41
N GLY A 90 9.69 14.35 6.04
CA GLY A 90 9.88 14.28 7.50
C GLY A 90 11.18 13.60 7.95
N ASN A 91 12.07 13.20 7.04
CA ASN A 91 13.39 12.73 7.45
C ASN A 91 14.27 13.90 7.93
N ARG A 92 14.25 14.12 9.24
CA ARG A 92 15.01 15.20 9.88
C ARG A 92 16.51 15.00 9.78
N ALA A 93 16.99 13.76 9.63
CA ALA A 93 18.41 13.49 9.39
C ALA A 93 18.88 13.97 8.01
N LYS A 94 17.97 14.10 7.04
CA LYS A 94 18.21 14.67 5.70
C LYS A 94 17.72 16.11 5.53
N GLY A 95 17.42 16.79 6.64
CA GLY A 95 16.92 18.17 6.63
C GLY A 95 15.49 18.34 6.10
N SER A 96 14.73 17.26 5.95
CA SER A 96 13.29 17.29 5.63
C SER A 96 12.49 17.33 6.92
N GLN A 97 11.70 18.38 7.13
CA GLN A 97 10.97 18.58 8.40
C GLN A 97 9.46 18.61 8.19
N MET A 98 8.75 17.82 9.00
CA MET A 98 7.31 17.92 9.18
C MET A 98 6.94 17.84 10.66
N GLN A 99 5.91 18.58 11.06
CA GLN A 99 5.45 18.65 12.44
C GLN A 99 3.98 19.06 12.58
N VAL A 100 3.41 18.79 13.74
CA VAL A 100 2.11 19.38 14.12
C VAL A 100 2.22 20.89 14.34
N ALA A 101 1.16 21.63 14.01
CA ALA A 101 1.06 23.07 14.31
C ALA A 101 0.37 23.33 15.66
N ASN A 102 -0.45 22.38 16.14
CA ASN A 102 -1.09 22.50 17.45
C ASN A 102 -0.05 22.49 18.57
N ARG A 103 -0.32 23.16 19.69
CA ARG A 103 0.64 23.29 20.81
C ARG A 103 0.54 22.17 21.83
N HIS A 104 -0.35 21.21 21.60
CA HIS A 104 -0.70 20.16 22.52
C HIS A 104 0.12 18.89 22.27
N PHE A 105 0.41 18.57 21.00
CA PHE A 105 1.23 17.46 20.52
C PHE A 105 0.71 16.06 20.92
N PHE A 106 -0.61 15.85 20.84
CA PHE A 106 -1.28 14.57 21.07
C PHE A 106 -2.52 14.41 20.18
N SER A 107 -3.19 13.26 20.28
CA SER A 107 -4.06 12.70 19.24
C SER A 107 -5.20 13.58 18.73
N TYR A 108 -6.20 13.94 19.55
CA TYR A 108 -7.37 14.69 19.04
C TYR A 108 -6.95 16.02 18.38
N PRO A 109 -6.15 16.90 18.99
CA PRO A 109 -5.63 18.10 18.32
C PRO A 109 -4.93 17.81 16.98
N GLY A 110 -4.13 16.74 16.91
CA GLY A 110 -3.45 16.29 15.69
C GLY A 110 -4.42 15.87 14.58
N TYR A 111 -5.40 15.02 14.89
CA TYR A 111 -6.46 14.65 13.94
C TYR A 111 -7.29 15.86 13.51
N SER A 112 -7.63 16.76 14.45
CA SER A 112 -8.36 17.99 14.13
C SER A 112 -7.60 18.84 13.12
N GLU A 113 -6.31 19.11 13.32
CA GLU A 113 -5.58 19.96 12.35
C GLU A 113 -5.40 19.26 11.01
N ASN A 114 -5.18 17.94 11.00
CA ASN A 114 -5.08 17.13 9.78
C ASN A 114 -6.30 17.31 8.87
N PHE A 115 -7.51 17.34 9.44
CA PHE A 115 -8.74 17.34 8.66
C PHE A 115 -9.44 18.70 8.58
N CYS A 116 -9.23 19.61 9.53
CA CYS A 116 -9.84 20.94 9.54
C CYS A 116 -8.92 22.02 8.96
N GLY A 117 -7.64 21.71 8.73
CA GLY A 117 -6.69 22.59 8.04
C GLY A 117 -6.07 23.70 8.89
N TYR A 118 -6.19 23.61 10.22
CA TYR A 118 -5.53 24.49 11.18
C TYR A 118 -5.58 23.93 12.60
N ALA A 119 -4.65 24.38 13.44
CA ALA A 119 -4.66 24.09 14.87
C ALA A 119 -5.61 25.01 15.65
N ASP A 120 -6.59 24.43 16.35
CA ASP A 120 -7.55 25.14 17.20
C ASP A 120 -7.28 24.89 18.69
N ASP A 121 -6.11 25.33 19.15
CA ASP A 121 -5.62 25.06 20.51
C ASP A 121 -6.56 25.55 21.62
N LYS A 122 -7.47 26.48 21.32
CA LYS A 122 -8.42 27.06 22.29
C LYS A 122 -9.61 26.15 22.57
N ARG A 123 -10.15 25.52 21.54
CA ARG A 123 -11.37 24.69 21.65
C ARG A 123 -11.08 23.20 21.62
N ILE A 124 -9.96 22.81 21.01
CA ILE A 124 -9.48 21.42 20.93
C ILE A 124 -8.22 21.31 21.77
N ALA A 125 -8.40 21.01 23.06
CA ALA A 125 -7.33 20.98 24.06
C ALA A 125 -7.32 19.70 24.92
N SER A 126 -8.11 18.70 24.54
CA SER A 126 -8.19 17.40 25.21
C SER A 126 -8.56 16.30 24.22
N ASN A 127 -8.41 15.05 24.63
CA ASN A 127 -8.88 13.86 23.92
C ASN A 127 -10.34 13.50 24.26
N ASP A 128 -11.07 14.42 24.91
CA ASP A 128 -12.46 14.17 25.29
C ASP A 128 -13.32 13.95 24.04
N PRO A 129 -14.35 13.09 24.12
CA PRO A 129 -15.22 12.72 23.00
C PRO A 129 -16.24 13.82 22.64
N ASN A 130 -15.78 15.06 22.52
CA ASN A 130 -16.59 16.21 22.12
C ASN A 130 -16.53 16.37 20.60
N PRO A 131 -17.65 16.53 19.88
CA PRO A 131 -17.61 16.73 18.43
C PRO A 131 -16.79 17.97 18.01
N ASN A 132 -15.94 17.82 16.99
CA ASN A 132 -15.10 18.92 16.52
C ASN A 132 -15.98 20.09 16.00
N PRO A 133 -15.84 21.32 16.54
CA PRO A 133 -16.62 22.45 16.10
C PRO A 133 -16.23 22.92 14.69
N ASN A 134 -15.07 22.50 14.18
CA ASN A 134 -14.54 22.91 12.89
C ASN A 134 -14.98 21.95 11.80
N THR A 135 -15.29 22.49 10.62
CA THR A 135 -15.70 21.68 9.47
C THR A 135 -14.48 20.95 8.91
N SER A 136 -14.55 19.63 8.79
CA SER A 136 -13.50 18.84 8.18
C SER A 136 -13.57 18.86 6.64
N VAL A 137 -12.45 18.65 5.97
CA VAL A 137 -12.39 18.48 4.50
C VAL A 137 -13.22 17.27 4.04
N LEU A 138 -13.36 16.24 4.88
CA LEU A 138 -14.21 15.08 4.60
C LEU A 138 -15.70 15.46 4.56
N GLU A 139 -16.14 16.39 5.42
CA GLU A 139 -17.51 16.91 5.35
C GLU A 139 -17.74 17.68 4.04
N VAL A 140 -16.74 18.44 3.58
CA VAL A 140 -16.81 19.16 2.30
C VAL A 140 -16.86 18.17 1.14
N ALA A 141 -16.01 17.13 1.17
CA ALA A 141 -16.04 16.04 0.19
C ALA A 141 -17.41 15.38 0.14
N ASN A 142 -17.99 15.00 1.28
CA ASN A 142 -19.29 14.31 1.33
C ASN A 142 -20.48 15.22 0.97
N LYS A 143 -20.30 16.55 0.94
CA LYS A 143 -21.28 17.51 0.41
C LYS A 143 -21.15 17.72 -1.08
N ASP A 144 -19.94 17.54 -1.64
CA ASP A 144 -19.69 17.65 -3.07
C ASP A 144 -20.46 16.56 -3.84
N LYS A 145 -21.13 16.96 -4.93
CA LYS A 145 -21.93 16.06 -5.78
C LYS A 145 -21.14 14.86 -6.33
N ARG A 146 -19.81 14.97 -6.44
CA ARG A 146 -18.91 13.91 -6.95
C ARG A 146 -18.68 12.80 -5.94
N TYR A 147 -18.72 13.11 -4.63
CA TYR A 147 -18.34 12.19 -3.55
C TYR A 147 -19.44 11.99 -2.50
N LYS A 148 -20.58 12.67 -2.62
CA LYS A 148 -21.72 12.53 -1.70
C LYS A 148 -22.16 11.07 -1.54
N GLY A 149 -22.17 10.60 -0.29
CA GLY A 149 -22.50 9.22 0.07
C GLY A 149 -21.42 8.19 -0.33
N LYS A 150 -20.22 8.66 -0.70
CA LYS A 150 -19.07 7.85 -1.14
C LYS A 150 -17.80 8.14 -0.33
N VAL A 151 -17.94 8.82 0.81
CA VAL A 151 -16.89 9.06 1.80
C VAL A 151 -17.15 8.16 3.00
N MET A 152 -16.20 7.30 3.36
CA MET A 152 -16.31 6.36 4.49
C MET A 152 -15.16 6.50 5.48
N VAL A 153 -15.42 6.22 6.76
CA VAL A 153 -14.46 6.42 7.86
C VAL A 153 -14.36 5.17 8.73
N TYR A 154 -13.15 4.63 8.84
CA TYR A 154 -12.79 3.54 9.73
C TYR A 154 -11.67 3.97 10.67
N GLY A 155 -11.79 3.64 11.95
CA GLY A 155 -10.78 3.99 12.93
C GLY A 155 -10.67 2.97 14.05
N SER A 156 -9.46 2.74 14.53
CA SER A 156 -9.25 1.88 15.70
C SER A 156 -9.71 2.57 16.98
N TRP A 157 -9.47 3.87 17.10
CA TRP A 157 -9.87 4.68 18.25
C TRP A 157 -11.27 5.31 18.11
N GLU A 158 -12.06 5.29 19.18
CA GLU A 158 -13.42 5.84 19.22
C GLU A 158 -13.45 7.32 18.85
N SER A 159 -12.47 8.11 19.32
CA SER A 159 -12.53 9.56 19.16
C SER A 159 -12.27 10.06 17.75
N ILE A 160 -11.88 9.18 16.82
CA ILE A 160 -11.84 9.49 15.39
C ILE A 160 -13.19 10.04 14.92
N ARG A 161 -14.31 9.46 15.37
CA ARG A 161 -15.64 9.91 14.97
C ARG A 161 -15.95 11.34 15.42
N TYR A 162 -15.36 11.79 16.52
CA TYR A 162 -15.52 13.15 17.01
C TYR A 162 -14.59 14.11 16.28
N ALA A 163 -13.33 13.71 16.07
CA ALA A 163 -12.30 14.51 15.44
C ALA A 163 -12.66 14.94 14.00
N VAL A 164 -13.24 14.04 13.21
CA VAL A 164 -13.76 14.37 11.86
C VAL A 164 -15.24 14.78 11.85
N ASN A 165 -15.89 14.72 13.02
CA ASN A 165 -17.31 14.98 13.25
C ASN A 165 -18.26 14.13 12.37
N ASN A 166 -18.27 12.82 12.59
CA ASN A 166 -19.13 11.85 11.88
C ASN A 166 -20.61 12.20 11.97
N GLU A 167 -21.10 12.71 13.10
CA GLU A 167 -22.53 13.06 13.27
C GLU A 167 -22.95 14.15 12.29
N ARG A 168 -22.16 15.22 12.16
CA ARG A 168 -22.42 16.31 11.21
C ARG A 168 -22.09 15.90 9.76
N GLY A 169 -21.05 15.09 9.58
CA GLY A 169 -20.57 14.66 8.27
C GLY A 169 -21.38 13.53 7.62
N GLY A 170 -22.07 12.72 8.41
CA GLY A 170 -22.88 11.60 7.93
C GLY A 170 -22.05 10.51 7.24
N PHE A 171 -20.85 10.22 7.76
CA PHE A 171 -19.96 9.22 7.16
C PHE A 171 -20.36 7.81 7.59
N PRO A 172 -20.57 6.86 6.65
CA PRO A 172 -20.67 5.45 6.99
C PRO A 172 -19.30 4.91 7.42
N GLY A 173 -19.29 3.82 8.17
CA GLY A 173 -18.09 3.09 8.54
C GLY A 173 -18.18 2.54 9.95
N SER A 174 -17.03 2.40 10.62
CA SER A 174 -16.97 1.81 11.95
C SER A 174 -15.71 2.29 12.68
N VAL A 175 -15.89 2.83 13.89
CA VAL A 175 -14.79 3.16 14.80
C VAL A 175 -14.82 2.30 16.06
N ALA A 176 -13.65 1.99 16.63
CA ALA A 176 -13.53 1.20 17.85
C ALA A 176 -14.40 -0.08 17.78
N TYR A 177 -15.24 -0.31 18.79
CA TYR A 177 -16.06 -1.52 18.89
C TYR A 177 -17.43 -1.41 18.19
N GLU A 178 -17.63 -0.43 17.32
CA GLU A 178 -18.83 -0.35 16.48
C GLU A 178 -18.81 -1.47 15.43
N THR A 179 -19.87 -2.27 15.38
CA THR A 179 -20.06 -3.22 14.26
C THR A 179 -20.33 -2.48 12.96
N ASN A 180 -20.17 -3.14 11.82
CA ASN A 180 -20.34 -2.49 10.53
C ASN A 180 -21.75 -1.89 10.35
N ILE A 181 -21.80 -0.65 9.86
CA ILE A 181 -23.04 0.08 9.55
C ILE A 181 -23.50 -0.17 8.09
N SER A 182 -22.79 -1.03 7.32
CA SER A 182 -23.21 -1.37 5.96
C SER A 182 -24.67 -1.81 5.93
N ALA A 183 -25.47 -1.18 5.06
CA ALA A 183 -26.89 -1.47 4.95
C ALA A 183 -27.18 -2.91 4.49
N LYS A 184 -26.18 -3.58 3.90
CA LYS A 184 -26.27 -4.96 3.40
C LYS A 184 -24.93 -5.68 3.66
N PRO A 185 -24.64 -6.07 4.91
CA PRO A 185 -23.35 -6.70 5.22
C PRO A 185 -23.29 -8.10 4.57
N ASN A 186 -22.20 -8.37 3.85
CA ASN A 186 -21.90 -9.70 3.33
C ASN A 186 -21.41 -10.66 4.44
N SER A 187 -21.13 -11.91 4.09
CA SER A 187 -20.70 -12.94 5.05
C SER A 187 -19.38 -12.60 5.75
N THR A 188 -18.43 -11.98 5.05
CA THR A 188 -17.15 -11.57 5.62
C THR A 188 -17.35 -10.47 6.66
N LEU A 189 -18.14 -9.45 6.34
CA LEU A 189 -18.46 -8.36 7.27
C LEU A 189 -19.15 -8.88 8.55
N LYS A 190 -20.09 -9.82 8.40
CA LYS A 190 -20.75 -10.45 9.55
C LYS A 190 -19.77 -11.26 10.40
N LEU A 191 -18.85 -12.00 9.78
CA LEU A 191 -17.81 -12.72 10.49
C LEU A 191 -16.90 -11.77 11.28
N ILE A 192 -16.52 -10.63 10.68
CA ILE A 192 -15.73 -9.61 11.37
C ILE A 192 -16.51 -9.05 12.58
N ASP A 193 -17.81 -8.76 12.42
CA ASP A 193 -18.67 -8.31 13.51
C ASP A 193 -18.73 -9.35 14.65
N ASP A 194 -18.95 -10.62 14.33
CA ASP A 194 -19.01 -11.71 15.31
C ASP A 194 -17.68 -11.85 16.07
N MET A 195 -16.55 -11.77 15.35
CA MET A 195 -15.21 -11.80 15.94
C MET A 195 -14.95 -10.59 16.83
N LEU A 196 -15.33 -9.38 16.41
CA LEU A 196 -15.15 -8.15 17.16
C LEU A 196 -15.95 -8.18 18.46
N LEU A 197 -17.19 -8.66 18.42
CA LEU A 197 -18.07 -8.80 19.58
C LEU A 197 -17.58 -9.85 20.58
N GLY A 198 -16.95 -10.93 20.09
CA GLY A 198 -16.39 -11.99 20.94
C GLY A 198 -15.01 -11.66 21.53
N MET A 199 -14.34 -10.63 21.02
CA MET A 199 -12.99 -10.28 21.44
C MET A 199 -12.97 -9.54 22.79
N PRO A 200 -12.01 -9.82 23.69
CA PRO A 200 -11.78 -8.99 24.86
C PRO A 200 -11.46 -7.54 24.45
N ARG A 201 -12.09 -6.57 25.13
CA ARG A 201 -11.75 -5.16 24.97
C ARG A 201 -10.45 -4.85 25.70
N TYR A 202 -9.33 -5.21 25.07
CA TYR A 202 -8.00 -5.08 25.67
C TYR A 202 -7.65 -3.61 25.92
N TRP A 203 -7.92 -2.74 24.95
CA TRP A 203 -7.90 -1.29 25.10
C TRP A 203 -9.33 -0.76 25.17
N GLY A 204 -9.60 0.19 26.08
CA GLY A 204 -10.96 0.56 26.48
C GLY A 204 -11.82 1.07 25.32
N SER A 205 -11.32 2.08 24.61
CA SER A 205 -12.00 2.73 23.47
C SER A 205 -11.26 2.54 22.16
N GLU A 206 -10.30 1.62 22.12
CA GLU A 206 -9.52 1.28 20.92
C GLU A 206 -9.59 -0.23 20.65
N ARG A 207 -9.78 -0.60 19.38
CA ARG A 207 -9.68 -1.99 18.91
C ARG A 207 -8.34 -2.22 18.23
N PHE A 208 -7.93 -3.49 18.11
CA PHE A 208 -6.77 -3.83 17.28
C PHE A 208 -6.95 -3.43 15.81
N ASP A 209 -5.88 -2.93 15.21
CA ASP A 209 -5.82 -2.47 13.82
C ASP A 209 -6.22 -3.51 12.79
N ALA A 210 -6.02 -4.80 13.10
CA ALA A 210 -6.42 -5.90 12.24
C ALA A 210 -7.92 -5.86 11.86
N PHE A 211 -8.78 -5.44 12.79
CA PHE A 211 -10.23 -5.29 12.53
C PHE A 211 -10.54 -4.04 11.71
N THR A 212 -9.88 -2.92 11.99
CA THR A 212 -9.98 -1.69 11.18
C THR A 212 -9.58 -1.97 9.73
N TYR A 213 -8.47 -2.67 9.54
CA TYR A 213 -7.99 -3.14 8.24
C TYR A 213 -9.03 -4.04 7.56
N ALA A 214 -9.53 -5.07 8.26
CA ALA A 214 -10.46 -6.04 7.70
C ALA A 214 -11.76 -5.38 7.21
N TYR A 215 -12.34 -4.47 8.00
CA TYR A 215 -13.49 -3.69 7.57
C TYR A 215 -13.18 -2.83 6.35
N ALA A 216 -12.05 -2.11 6.36
CA ALA A 216 -11.70 -1.22 5.26
C ALA A 216 -11.52 -1.97 3.94
N VAL A 217 -10.80 -3.10 3.93
CA VAL A 217 -10.61 -3.92 2.71
C VAL A 217 -11.92 -4.50 2.21
N GLU A 218 -12.77 -5.01 3.09
CA GLU A 218 -14.03 -5.60 2.67
C GLU A 218 -15.00 -4.54 2.12
N THR A 219 -14.99 -3.35 2.70
CA THR A 219 -15.76 -2.20 2.21
C THR A 219 -15.23 -1.66 0.89
N LEU A 220 -13.91 -1.63 0.68
CA LEU A 220 -13.33 -1.31 -0.63
C LEU A 220 -13.88 -2.25 -1.71
N LYS A 221 -13.95 -3.56 -1.44
CA LYS A 221 -14.48 -4.57 -2.38
C LYS A 221 -16.00 -4.49 -2.58
N GLN A 222 -16.76 -4.20 -1.53
CA GLN A 222 -18.21 -4.27 -1.58
C GLN A 222 -18.85 -2.96 -2.05
N ASP A 223 -18.45 -1.85 -1.43
CA ASP A 223 -19.22 -0.60 -1.49
C ASP A 223 -18.61 0.43 -2.46
N HIS A 224 -17.37 0.18 -2.89
CA HIS A 224 -16.58 1.04 -3.76
C HIS A 224 -16.63 2.54 -3.35
N PRO A 225 -16.27 2.91 -2.10
CA PRO A 225 -16.17 4.32 -1.74
C PRO A 225 -15.16 5.04 -2.65
N LYS A 226 -15.44 6.31 -2.96
CA LYS A 226 -14.49 7.17 -3.68
C LYS A 226 -13.47 7.79 -2.73
N VAL A 227 -13.83 7.98 -1.46
CA VAL A 227 -12.91 8.43 -0.41
C VAL A 227 -13.07 7.49 0.78
N ILE A 228 -11.97 6.92 1.25
CA ILE A 228 -11.95 6.14 2.49
C ILE A 228 -10.86 6.69 3.41
N TYR A 229 -11.21 6.94 4.67
CA TYR A 229 -10.28 7.28 5.72
C TYR A 229 -10.13 6.09 6.68
N ILE A 230 -8.90 5.67 6.92
CA ILE A 230 -8.53 4.52 7.76
C ILE A 230 -7.53 5.01 8.81
N SER A 231 -7.87 4.90 10.09
CA SER A 231 -7.02 5.32 11.20
C SER A 231 -6.58 4.13 12.04
N PHE A 232 -5.27 3.91 12.11
CA PHE A 232 -4.63 2.83 12.83
C PHE A 232 -4.02 3.34 14.14
N GLY A 233 -4.20 2.59 15.23
CA GLY A 233 -3.90 2.99 16.60
C GLY A 233 -2.88 2.12 17.36
N ASP A 234 -2.60 0.88 16.91
CA ASP A 234 -1.80 -0.08 17.70
C ASP A 234 -0.42 0.48 18.09
N THR A 235 0.19 1.30 17.23
CA THR A 235 1.48 1.95 17.51
C THR A 235 1.42 2.85 18.73
N ASP A 236 0.32 3.57 18.97
CA ASP A 236 0.20 4.45 20.12
C ASP A 236 0.02 3.64 21.42
N GLU A 237 -0.87 2.66 21.40
CA GLU A 237 -1.17 1.81 22.54
C GLU A 237 0.05 0.98 22.99
N TRP A 238 0.79 0.38 22.06
CA TRP A 238 2.00 -0.37 22.40
C TRP A 238 3.13 0.53 22.90
N ALA A 239 3.24 1.75 22.36
CA ALA A 239 4.20 2.73 22.87
C ALA A 239 3.82 3.17 24.29
N HIS A 240 2.55 3.45 24.59
CA HIS A 240 2.07 3.72 25.95
C HIS A 240 2.35 2.56 26.93
N ALA A 241 2.17 1.32 26.48
CA ALA A 241 2.51 0.13 27.26
C ALA A 241 4.03 -0.07 27.48
N GLY A 242 4.87 0.74 26.82
CA GLY A 242 6.32 0.57 26.84
C GLY A 242 6.78 -0.74 26.21
N LYS A 243 6.04 -1.25 25.23
CA LYS A 243 6.33 -2.51 24.52
C LYS A 243 6.91 -2.21 23.16
N TYR A 244 8.21 -1.96 23.11
CA TYR A 244 8.89 -1.58 21.87
C TYR A 244 8.97 -2.74 20.87
N ASP A 245 9.00 -3.99 21.33
CA ASP A 245 8.83 -5.16 20.48
C ASP A 245 7.47 -5.14 19.75
N SER A 246 6.38 -4.98 20.51
CA SER A 246 5.03 -4.90 19.94
C SER A 246 4.81 -3.64 19.11
N TYR A 247 5.45 -2.51 19.45
CA TYR A 247 5.44 -1.28 18.67
C TYR A 247 6.01 -1.49 17.27
N LEU A 248 7.15 -2.18 17.15
CA LEU A 248 7.75 -2.50 15.86
C LEU A 248 6.93 -3.54 15.09
N ASP A 249 6.40 -4.56 15.77
CA ASP A 249 5.49 -5.54 15.14
C ASP A 249 4.20 -4.86 14.63
N ALA A 250 3.67 -3.86 15.34
CA ALA A 250 2.52 -3.06 14.88
C ALA A 250 2.86 -2.20 13.65
N ALA A 251 3.99 -1.49 13.65
CA ALA A 251 4.43 -0.71 12.49
C ALA A 251 4.63 -1.59 11.25
N ASN A 252 5.23 -2.78 11.41
CA ASN A 252 5.39 -3.76 10.34
C ASN A 252 4.03 -4.33 9.86
N GLY A 253 3.13 -4.64 10.79
CA GLY A 253 1.78 -5.11 10.48
C GLY A 253 0.97 -4.07 9.70
N THR A 254 1.05 -2.80 10.08
CA THR A 254 0.37 -1.71 9.37
C THR A 254 0.98 -1.45 7.99
N ASP A 255 2.30 -1.57 7.82
CA ASP A 255 2.94 -1.55 6.49
C ASP A 255 2.39 -2.66 5.57
N MET A 256 2.20 -3.87 6.11
CA MET A 256 1.51 -4.96 5.39
C MET A 256 0.04 -4.61 5.10
N PHE A 257 -0.71 -4.02 6.04
CA PHE A 257 -2.10 -3.61 5.80
C PHE A 257 -2.20 -2.57 4.68
N ILE A 258 -1.30 -1.58 4.65
CA ILE A 258 -1.21 -0.57 3.59
C ILE A 258 -0.99 -1.27 2.25
N ARG A 259 -0.03 -2.20 2.17
CA ARG A 259 0.18 -3.04 0.98
C ARG A 259 -1.12 -3.69 0.53
N ARG A 260 -1.84 -4.35 1.44
CA ARG A 260 -3.09 -5.09 1.12
C ARG A 260 -4.21 -4.18 0.65
N ILE A 261 -4.30 -2.97 1.18
CA ILE A 261 -5.23 -1.95 0.73
C ILE A 261 -4.90 -1.53 -0.70
N VAL A 262 -3.63 -1.24 -0.98
CA VAL A 262 -3.16 -0.89 -2.35
C VAL A 262 -3.44 -2.04 -3.32
N GLU A 263 -3.09 -3.28 -2.97
CA GLU A 263 -3.36 -4.46 -3.79
C GLU A 263 -4.85 -4.65 -4.08
N THR A 264 -5.71 -4.39 -3.09
CA THR A 264 -7.17 -4.47 -3.25
C THR A 264 -7.67 -3.43 -4.25
N CYS A 265 -7.18 -2.19 -4.13
CA CYS A 265 -7.48 -1.12 -5.08
C CYS A 265 -6.94 -1.43 -6.48
N GLU A 266 -5.67 -1.82 -6.62
CA GLU A 266 -5.10 -2.13 -7.93
C GLU A 266 -5.70 -3.41 -8.56
N ALA A 267 -6.33 -4.31 -7.79
CA ALA A 267 -7.04 -5.45 -8.35
C ALA A 267 -8.38 -5.07 -9.01
N ASP A 268 -8.95 -3.91 -8.68
CA ASP A 268 -10.30 -3.50 -9.08
C ASP A 268 -10.28 -2.34 -10.10
N PRO A 269 -10.88 -2.49 -11.31
CA PRO A 269 -10.98 -1.43 -12.30
C PRO A 269 -11.64 -0.12 -11.83
N PHE A 270 -12.43 -0.17 -10.75
CA PHE A 270 -12.95 1.02 -10.10
C PHE A 270 -11.81 1.88 -9.56
N TYR A 271 -10.77 1.30 -8.98
CA TYR A 271 -9.67 2.00 -8.29
C TYR A 271 -8.38 2.07 -9.12
N ARG A 272 -8.05 1.01 -9.87
CA ARG A 272 -6.79 0.88 -10.63
C ARG A 272 -6.50 2.10 -11.48
N GLY A 273 -5.32 2.68 -11.31
CA GLY A 273 -4.86 3.86 -12.05
C GLY A 273 -5.66 5.16 -11.78
N LYS A 274 -6.54 5.16 -10.78
CA LYS A 274 -7.41 6.30 -10.41
C LYS A 274 -7.29 6.71 -8.94
N THR A 275 -6.47 5.99 -8.17
CA THR A 275 -6.41 6.12 -6.71
C THR A 275 -5.14 6.83 -6.28
N THR A 276 -5.31 7.86 -5.47
CA THR A 276 -4.24 8.54 -4.75
C THR A 276 -4.24 8.06 -3.30
N TYR A 277 -3.06 7.85 -2.72
CA TYR A 277 -2.88 7.39 -1.35
C TYR A 277 -2.14 8.47 -0.56
N LEU A 278 -2.72 8.91 0.55
CA LEU A 278 -2.12 9.91 1.45
C LEU A 278 -1.99 9.32 2.85
N LEU A 279 -0.76 9.27 3.36
CA LEU A 279 -0.46 8.74 4.69
C LEU A 279 0.19 9.84 5.54
N THR A 280 -0.15 9.89 6.82
CA THR A 280 0.48 10.79 7.81
C THR A 280 0.36 10.21 9.22
N CYS A 281 0.90 10.92 10.19
CA CYS A 281 0.68 10.68 11.61
C CYS A 281 -0.02 11.90 12.23
N ASP A 282 -0.79 11.69 13.30
CA ASP A 282 -1.43 12.75 14.08
C ASP A 282 -0.47 13.50 15.02
N HIS A 283 0.53 12.82 15.60
CA HIS A 283 1.61 13.40 16.39
C HIS A 283 2.85 12.49 16.42
N GLY A 284 3.97 13.04 16.90
CA GLY A 284 5.17 12.26 17.19
C GLY A 284 5.17 11.71 18.62
N ARG A 285 6.28 11.07 19.00
CA ARG A 285 6.52 10.63 20.39
C ARG A 285 7.91 11.01 20.86
N GLY A 286 8.17 10.86 22.15
CA GLY A 286 9.45 11.22 22.74
C GLY A 286 10.65 10.43 22.19
N TYR A 287 11.83 11.02 22.34
CA TYR A 287 13.09 10.37 21.96
C TYR A 287 13.51 9.29 22.96
N LYS A 288 14.15 8.22 22.46
CA LYS A 288 14.71 7.14 23.27
C LYS A 288 13.66 6.64 24.29
N ALA A 289 14.02 6.54 25.57
CA ALA A 289 13.14 6.07 26.64
C ALA A 289 11.81 6.85 26.80
N SER A 290 11.73 8.09 26.30
CA SER A 290 10.49 8.89 26.32
C SER A 290 9.52 8.55 25.18
N PHE A 291 9.82 7.56 24.33
CA PHE A 291 8.91 7.11 23.27
C PHE A 291 7.54 6.66 23.81
N THR A 292 7.47 6.30 25.10
CA THR A 292 6.23 5.91 25.76
C THR A 292 5.25 7.06 26.01
N SER A 293 5.68 8.29 25.74
CA SER A 293 4.94 9.50 26.04
C SER A 293 4.86 10.44 24.85
N HIS A 294 3.86 11.31 24.88
CA HIS A 294 3.68 12.42 23.96
C HIS A 294 3.18 13.67 24.69
N GLY A 295 2.81 14.71 23.95
CA GLY A 295 2.37 15.99 24.49
C GLY A 295 3.44 17.09 24.56
N ALA A 296 3.01 18.33 24.83
CA ALA A 296 3.84 19.54 24.86
C ALA A 296 5.09 19.45 25.77
N GLY A 297 5.02 18.64 26.84
CA GLY A 297 6.14 18.40 27.75
C GLY A 297 7.15 17.36 27.26
N THR A 298 6.84 16.64 26.18
CA THR A 298 7.64 15.54 25.66
C THR A 298 8.39 15.96 24.40
N LYS A 299 9.71 16.12 24.53
CA LYS A 299 10.55 16.56 23.40
C LYS A 299 10.48 15.56 22.25
N GLY A 300 10.11 16.06 21.07
CA GLY A 300 10.04 15.30 19.83
C GLY A 300 8.63 14.87 19.43
N SER A 301 7.65 15.05 20.33
CA SER A 301 6.25 14.68 20.09
C SER A 301 5.54 15.57 19.07
N ASP A 302 6.15 16.69 18.71
CA ASP A 302 5.71 17.55 17.62
C ASP A 302 6.09 16.99 16.23
N ASN A 303 7.05 16.07 16.15
CA ASN A 303 7.64 15.65 14.87
C ASN A 303 6.85 14.54 14.20
N THR A 304 6.36 14.82 13.01
CA THR A 304 5.55 13.92 12.18
C THR A 304 6.20 13.73 10.81
N TRP A 305 5.46 13.15 9.89
CA TRP A 305 5.89 12.79 8.55
C TRP A 305 4.66 12.69 7.64
N PHE A 306 4.89 12.72 6.33
CA PHE A 306 3.85 12.57 5.32
C PHE A 306 4.36 11.76 4.15
N ILE A 307 3.46 10.99 3.55
CA ILE A 307 3.74 10.15 2.39
C ILE A 307 2.59 10.32 1.40
N ALA A 308 2.91 10.48 0.12
CA ALA A 308 1.95 10.44 -0.96
C ALA A 308 2.44 9.52 -2.09
N PHE A 309 1.53 8.77 -2.71
CA PHE A 309 1.81 7.97 -3.90
C PHE A 309 0.53 7.66 -4.69
N GLY A 310 0.66 7.09 -5.88
CA GLY A 310 -0.45 6.71 -6.75
C GLY A 310 -0.80 7.76 -7.80
N LYS A 311 -2.06 7.80 -8.23
CA LYS A 311 -2.52 8.65 -9.34
C LYS A 311 -2.23 10.13 -9.05
N GLY A 312 -1.54 10.79 -9.99
CA GLY A 312 -1.26 12.23 -9.94
C GLY A 312 -0.17 12.63 -8.96
N VAL A 313 0.54 11.66 -8.35
CA VAL A 313 1.63 11.92 -7.41
C VAL A 313 2.98 11.70 -8.08
N GLU A 314 3.90 12.65 -7.93
CA GLU A 314 5.27 12.52 -8.41
C GLU A 314 6.09 11.49 -7.63
N ARG A 315 7.06 10.86 -8.31
CA ARG A 315 7.94 9.81 -7.75
C ARG A 315 9.28 10.39 -7.31
N LEU A 316 9.27 11.20 -6.27
CA LEU A 316 10.48 11.87 -5.77
C LEU A 316 11.26 11.04 -4.73
N GLY A 317 10.63 9.98 -4.23
CA GLY A 317 11.12 9.16 -3.15
C GLY A 317 11.33 9.92 -1.84
N GLU A 318 12.39 9.58 -1.13
CA GLU A 318 12.70 10.22 0.14
C GLU A 318 13.22 11.65 -0.08
N THR A 319 12.42 12.65 0.30
CA THR A 319 12.78 14.05 0.07
C THR A 319 13.89 14.53 1.02
N THR A 320 14.67 15.51 0.57
CA THR A 320 15.79 16.10 1.33
C THR A 320 15.70 17.62 1.33
N TYR A 321 16.14 18.27 2.42
CA TYR A 321 16.25 19.73 2.53
C TYR A 321 14.99 20.52 2.10
N ASN A 322 13.83 20.20 2.67
CA ASN A 322 12.54 20.86 2.37
C ASN A 322 11.73 21.19 3.63
N GLY A 323 10.94 22.28 3.54
CA GLY A 323 10.01 22.69 4.60
C GLY A 323 10.69 23.19 5.89
N PRO A 324 9.90 23.73 6.83
CA PRO A 324 9.03 22.89 7.63
C PRO A 324 7.62 22.80 7.05
N PHE A 325 7.16 21.56 6.83
CA PHE A 325 5.77 21.25 6.55
C PHE A 325 4.98 21.05 7.84
N TYR A 326 3.68 21.23 7.77
CA TYR A 326 2.80 21.08 8.92
C TYR A 326 1.60 20.20 8.64
N ASN A 327 1.16 19.45 9.65
CA ASN A 327 -0.04 18.63 9.61
C ASN A 327 -1.30 19.39 9.16
N GLN A 328 -1.46 20.65 9.55
CA GLN A 328 -2.54 21.51 9.05
C GLN A 328 -2.62 21.67 7.52
N GLN A 329 -1.55 21.36 6.78
CA GLN A 329 -1.56 21.36 5.31
C GLN A 329 -2.20 20.10 4.71
N PHE A 330 -2.41 19.05 5.50
CA PHE A 330 -2.98 17.78 5.03
C PHE A 330 -4.39 17.95 4.47
N ALA A 331 -5.25 18.76 5.12
CA ALA A 331 -6.58 19.07 4.63
C ALA A 331 -6.56 19.79 3.26
N ALA A 332 -5.62 20.72 3.05
CA ALA A 332 -5.43 21.38 1.76
C ALA A 332 -4.95 20.40 0.68
N THR A 333 -4.12 19.43 1.07
CA THR A 333 -3.64 18.37 0.17
C THR A 333 -4.78 17.44 -0.25
N ILE A 334 -5.64 17.04 0.68
CA ILE A 334 -6.87 16.27 0.37
C ILE A 334 -7.78 17.07 -0.58
N ALA A 335 -7.96 18.36 -0.32
CA ALA A 335 -8.80 19.22 -1.14
C ALA A 335 -8.24 19.36 -2.57
N ASP A 336 -6.92 19.51 -2.72
CA ASP A 336 -6.25 19.57 -4.03
C ASP A 336 -6.40 18.26 -4.81
N VAL A 337 -6.11 17.12 -4.16
CA VAL A 337 -6.29 15.79 -4.76
C VAL A 337 -7.73 15.55 -5.19
N LEU A 338 -8.73 16.01 -4.43
CA LEU A 338 -10.14 15.81 -4.78
C LEU A 338 -10.75 16.94 -5.62
N ASP A 339 -9.97 17.99 -5.93
CA ASP A 339 -10.41 19.23 -6.59
C ASP A 339 -11.61 19.88 -5.86
N LEU A 340 -11.52 20.01 -4.54
CA LEU A 340 -12.55 20.59 -3.67
C LEU A 340 -12.26 22.06 -3.34
N ASP A 341 -13.30 22.88 -3.33
CA ASP A 341 -13.20 24.21 -2.71
C ASP A 341 -13.30 24.08 -1.19
N PHE A 342 -12.15 24.05 -0.54
CA PHE A 342 -12.02 23.96 0.91
C PHE A 342 -11.41 25.26 1.47
N THR A 343 -12.08 25.82 2.47
CA THR A 343 -11.55 26.91 3.30
C THR A 343 -11.72 26.53 4.77
N PRO A 344 -10.63 26.45 5.54
CA PRO A 344 -10.69 26.20 6.98
C PRO A 344 -11.61 27.19 7.72
N SER A 345 -12.18 26.79 8.85
CA SER A 345 -13.12 27.61 9.62
C SER A 345 -12.51 28.92 10.17
N ASN A 346 -11.19 29.02 10.25
CA ASN A 346 -10.48 30.25 10.61
C ASN A 346 -10.29 31.22 9.41
N GLY A 347 -10.72 30.85 8.20
CA GLY A 347 -10.61 31.65 6.98
C GLY A 347 -9.24 31.64 6.30
N VAL A 348 -8.25 30.90 6.83
CA VAL A 348 -6.87 30.88 6.32
C VAL A 348 -6.63 29.60 5.53
N LYS A 349 -6.56 29.70 4.20
CA LYS A 349 -6.22 28.56 3.33
C LYS A 349 -4.74 28.19 3.50
N GLN A 350 -4.48 26.90 3.67
CA GLN A 350 -3.13 26.33 3.63
C GLN A 350 -2.77 25.97 2.19
N GLN A 351 -1.48 25.94 1.89
CA GLN A 351 -0.99 25.31 0.66
C GLN A 351 -0.90 23.79 0.87
N PRO A 352 -1.18 22.98 -0.16
CA PRO A 352 -0.90 21.54 -0.13
C PRO A 352 0.54 21.23 0.29
N ILE A 353 0.77 20.03 0.81
CA ILE A 353 2.10 19.50 1.05
C ILE A 353 2.64 19.08 -0.32
N ASP A 354 3.42 19.96 -0.93
CA ASP A 354 3.98 19.74 -2.26
C ASP A 354 5.52 19.81 -2.21
N PRO A 355 6.21 18.72 -2.55
CA PRO A 355 7.67 18.65 -2.52
C PRO A 355 8.40 19.26 -3.74
N HIS A 356 7.74 19.81 -4.76
CA HIS A 356 8.38 20.28 -6.00
C HIS A 356 9.63 21.17 -5.75
N TYR A 357 10.83 20.60 -5.92
CA TYR A 357 12.09 21.34 -6.05
C TYR A 357 13.04 20.68 -7.07
N LYS A 358 13.35 21.46 -8.12
CA LYS A 358 14.28 21.23 -9.26
C LYS A 358 13.80 20.20 -10.30
N GLY A 359 13.12 20.74 -11.31
CA GLY A 359 12.42 19.98 -12.33
C GLY A 359 13.29 19.18 -13.28
N GLU A 360 12.93 17.91 -13.37
CA GLU A 360 12.89 17.08 -14.57
C GLU A 360 11.70 16.13 -14.35
N PRO A 361 10.73 16.02 -15.27
CA PRO A 361 9.67 15.02 -15.15
C PRO A 361 10.26 13.63 -15.44
N LEU A 362 10.18 12.72 -14.48
CA LEU A 362 10.66 11.34 -14.64
C LEU A 362 9.52 10.42 -15.11
N VAL A 363 9.88 9.68 -16.16
CA VAL A 363 9.19 8.65 -16.94
C VAL A 363 8.05 7.91 -16.23
N ASP A 364 6.91 7.79 -16.92
CA ASP A 364 5.82 6.85 -16.62
C ASP A 364 6.36 5.42 -16.58
N LEU A 365 6.76 4.95 -15.40
CA LEU A 365 6.97 3.51 -15.18
C LEU A 365 5.65 2.92 -14.68
N GLU A 366 5.16 1.86 -15.29
CA GLU A 366 4.02 1.11 -14.75
C GLU A 366 4.27 0.77 -13.26
N PRO A 367 3.28 0.92 -12.36
CA PRO A 367 3.46 0.54 -10.98
C PRO A 367 3.83 -0.94 -10.89
N PHE A 368 4.88 -1.24 -10.13
CA PHE A 368 5.21 -2.62 -9.77
C PHE A 368 3.95 -3.29 -9.23
N THR A 369 3.49 -4.33 -9.92
CA THR A 369 2.23 -4.95 -9.51
C THR A 369 2.54 -5.85 -8.33
N VAL A 370 2.24 -5.36 -7.14
CA VAL A 370 2.32 -6.18 -5.93
C VAL A 370 1.11 -7.11 -5.95
N TYR A 371 1.37 -8.41 -5.98
CA TYR A 371 0.31 -9.41 -5.93
C TYR A 371 0.18 -9.90 -4.49
N GLY A 372 -1.07 -10.08 -4.09
CA GLY A 372 -1.42 -10.29 -2.70
C GLY A 372 -1.04 -11.63 -2.08
N TYR A 373 -1.92 -12.12 -1.22
CA TYR A 373 -1.69 -13.28 -0.37
C TYR A 373 -2.16 -14.45 -1.21
N PHE A 374 -1.25 -15.38 -1.45
CA PHE A 374 -1.56 -16.61 -2.14
C PHE A 374 -1.71 -17.68 -1.07
N PRO A 375 -2.94 -18.12 -0.77
CA PRO A 375 -3.13 -19.31 0.05
C PRO A 375 -2.58 -20.51 -0.70
N ALA A 376 -1.99 -21.45 0.04
CA ALA A 376 -1.51 -22.69 -0.56
C ALA A 376 -2.70 -23.51 -1.05
N LEU A 377 -2.51 -24.22 -2.16
CA LEU A 377 -3.54 -25.09 -2.68
C LEU A 377 -3.83 -26.24 -1.71
N GLU A 378 -5.11 -26.43 -1.41
CA GLU A 378 -5.54 -27.53 -0.55
C GLU A 378 -5.55 -28.87 -1.32
N ASN A 379 -5.15 -29.95 -0.64
CA ASN A 379 -5.26 -31.32 -1.15
C ASN A 379 -4.51 -31.60 -2.47
N VAL A 380 -3.47 -30.82 -2.79
CA VAL A 380 -2.61 -31.08 -3.94
C VAL A 380 -1.58 -32.15 -3.60
N VAL A 381 -1.56 -33.23 -4.37
CA VAL A 381 -0.53 -34.26 -4.35
C VAL A 381 0.19 -34.21 -5.70
N PRO A 382 1.46 -33.76 -5.76
CA PRO A 382 2.20 -33.72 -7.02
C PRO A 382 2.39 -35.13 -7.59
N ALA A 383 2.28 -35.27 -8.91
CA ALA A 383 2.54 -36.53 -9.60
C ALA A 383 4.04 -36.85 -9.70
N GLY A 384 4.90 -35.84 -9.67
CA GLY A 384 6.36 -35.99 -9.71
C GLY A 384 7.10 -34.66 -9.73
N PRO A 385 8.43 -34.65 -9.61
CA PRO A 385 9.25 -33.45 -9.79
C PRO A 385 9.25 -33.02 -11.27
N GLY A 386 9.31 -31.71 -11.51
CA GLY A 386 9.49 -31.12 -12.84
C GLY A 386 8.36 -30.20 -13.29
N VAL A 387 8.47 -29.76 -14.53
CA VAL A 387 7.66 -28.73 -15.18
C VAL A 387 7.07 -29.32 -16.45
N LYS A 388 5.74 -29.35 -16.57
CA LYS A 388 5.10 -29.70 -17.85
C LYS A 388 5.33 -28.56 -18.84
N TYR A 389 5.60 -28.88 -20.10
CA TYR A 389 5.68 -27.88 -21.15
C TYR A 389 4.84 -28.25 -22.36
N SER A 390 4.38 -27.22 -23.06
CA SER A 390 3.88 -27.26 -24.43
C SER A 390 4.72 -26.32 -25.29
N TYR A 391 5.19 -26.81 -26.43
CA TYR A 391 6.03 -26.08 -27.39
C TYR A 391 5.22 -25.72 -28.64
N TYR A 392 5.49 -24.54 -29.16
CA TYR A 392 4.79 -23.90 -30.27
C TYR A 392 5.80 -23.34 -31.27
N GLU A 393 5.39 -23.22 -32.52
CA GLU A 393 6.18 -22.63 -33.60
C GLU A 393 5.28 -21.67 -34.38
N GLY A 394 5.79 -20.48 -34.69
CA GLY A 394 5.06 -19.41 -35.37
C GLY A 394 5.61 -18.02 -35.05
N GLU A 395 5.22 -17.05 -35.86
CA GLU A 395 5.38 -15.63 -35.55
C GLU A 395 4.30 -15.24 -34.53
N PHE A 396 4.71 -14.59 -33.44
CA PHE A 396 3.82 -14.23 -32.32
C PHE A 396 4.03 -12.77 -31.95
N ASP A 397 2.94 -12.04 -31.78
CA ASP A 397 2.97 -10.67 -31.25
C ASP A 397 2.74 -10.68 -29.72
N SER A 398 2.12 -11.74 -29.21
CA SER A 398 1.81 -11.94 -27.80
C SER A 398 1.83 -13.42 -27.41
N VAL A 399 2.14 -13.71 -26.15
CA VAL A 399 1.99 -15.07 -25.59
C VAL A 399 0.56 -15.64 -25.69
N ASP A 400 -0.44 -14.80 -25.92
CA ASP A 400 -1.83 -15.25 -26.10
C ASP A 400 -2.09 -15.82 -27.51
N ASP A 401 -1.18 -15.59 -28.46
CA ASP A 401 -1.24 -16.14 -29.82
C ASP A 401 -0.80 -17.61 -29.88
N LEU A 402 0.03 -18.05 -28.93
CA LEU A 402 0.64 -19.39 -28.89
C LEU A 402 -0.39 -20.51 -29.10
N ALA A 403 -1.51 -20.45 -28.37
CA ALA A 403 -2.53 -21.50 -28.41
C ALA A 403 -3.13 -21.70 -29.80
N ALA A 404 -3.23 -20.63 -30.61
CA ALA A 404 -3.80 -20.67 -31.95
C ALA A 404 -2.88 -21.38 -32.96
N SER A 405 -1.56 -21.40 -32.74
CA SER A 405 -0.58 -22.08 -33.61
C SER A 405 -0.60 -23.62 -33.47
N GLY A 406 -1.18 -24.12 -32.39
CA GLY A 406 -1.26 -25.54 -32.07
C GLY A 406 0.04 -26.12 -31.50
N VAL A 407 -0.11 -27.03 -30.54
CA VAL A 407 1.02 -27.64 -29.83
C VAL A 407 1.82 -28.56 -30.77
N LYS A 408 3.13 -28.31 -30.88
CA LYS A 408 4.07 -29.13 -31.66
C LYS A 408 4.68 -30.25 -30.83
N LYS A 409 5.03 -29.96 -29.59
CA LYS A 409 5.64 -30.92 -28.66
C LYS A 409 5.17 -30.65 -27.24
N LYS A 410 5.14 -31.69 -26.43
CA LYS A 410 4.85 -31.59 -24.99
C LYS A 410 5.72 -32.57 -24.21
N GLY A 411 5.95 -32.29 -22.94
CA GLY A 411 6.73 -33.18 -22.09
C GLY A 411 6.86 -32.65 -20.67
N VAL A 412 7.83 -33.21 -19.94
CA VAL A 412 8.22 -32.76 -18.59
C VAL A 412 9.72 -32.47 -18.61
N LEU A 413 10.11 -31.30 -18.09
CA LEU A 413 11.49 -30.89 -17.86
C LEU A 413 11.77 -30.83 -16.36
N SER A 414 13.04 -30.83 -15.96
CA SER A 414 13.42 -30.63 -14.55
C SER A 414 13.30 -29.18 -14.09
N THR A 415 13.28 -28.23 -15.03
CA THR A 415 13.19 -26.78 -14.76
C THR A 415 12.52 -26.05 -15.93
N ILE A 416 12.27 -24.76 -15.76
CA ILE A 416 11.81 -23.86 -16.82
C ILE A 416 13.03 -23.52 -17.69
N SER A 417 13.07 -24.05 -18.91
CA SER A 417 14.18 -23.88 -19.85
C SER A 417 13.67 -23.94 -21.29
N ILE A 418 14.29 -23.13 -22.15
CA ILE A 418 14.06 -23.08 -23.59
C ILE A 418 15.15 -23.84 -24.38
N ASP A 419 16.13 -24.46 -23.71
CA ASP A 419 17.30 -25.12 -24.35
C ASP A 419 16.93 -26.31 -25.26
N GLN A 420 15.66 -26.76 -25.21
CA GLN A 420 15.13 -27.83 -26.06
C GLN A 420 14.32 -27.31 -27.25
N SER A 421 14.39 -26.00 -27.55
CA SER A 421 13.75 -25.43 -28.75
C SER A 421 14.33 -26.09 -29.99
N SER A 422 13.49 -26.28 -31.01
CA SER A 422 13.92 -26.84 -32.30
C SER A 422 14.30 -25.75 -33.31
N ASN A 423 13.95 -24.50 -33.01
CA ASN A 423 14.24 -23.30 -33.77
C ASN A 423 14.99 -22.29 -32.90
N THR A 424 15.74 -21.40 -33.55
CA THR A 424 16.38 -20.23 -32.93
C THR A 424 15.42 -19.06 -32.80
N ASP A 425 14.41 -18.99 -33.67
CA ASP A 425 13.45 -17.89 -33.77
C ASP A 425 12.03 -18.44 -33.96
N HIS A 426 11.01 -17.60 -33.79
CA HIS A 426 9.60 -17.93 -34.05
C HIS A 426 9.10 -19.18 -33.34
N PHE A 427 9.29 -19.22 -32.02
CA PHE A 427 8.83 -20.31 -31.20
C PHE A 427 8.24 -19.82 -29.89
N GLY A 428 7.58 -20.71 -29.17
CA GLY A 428 7.12 -20.38 -27.83
C GLY A 428 6.89 -21.58 -26.94
N TYR A 429 6.76 -21.30 -25.65
CA TYR A 429 6.53 -22.27 -24.61
C TYR A 429 5.40 -21.83 -23.68
N ILE A 430 4.61 -22.81 -23.24
CA ILE A 430 3.79 -22.70 -22.03
C ILE A 430 4.30 -23.75 -21.05
N PHE A 431 4.76 -23.29 -19.90
CA PHE A 431 5.22 -24.11 -18.79
C PHE A 431 4.17 -24.13 -17.68
N ASP A 432 3.84 -25.32 -17.17
CA ASP A 432 2.92 -25.53 -16.04
C ASP A 432 3.61 -26.35 -14.95
N THR A 433 3.66 -25.81 -13.74
CA THR A 433 4.29 -26.44 -12.57
C THR A 433 3.58 -26.06 -11.28
N LEU A 434 3.82 -26.84 -10.25
CA LEU A 434 3.60 -26.52 -8.85
C LEU A 434 4.92 -26.02 -8.27
N LEU A 435 4.90 -24.83 -7.69
CA LEU A 435 5.96 -24.24 -6.90
C LEU A 435 5.76 -24.62 -5.44
N LYS A 436 6.72 -25.34 -4.85
CA LYS A 436 6.70 -25.74 -3.44
C LYS A 436 7.37 -24.68 -2.57
N ILE A 437 6.61 -24.14 -1.62
CA ILE A 437 7.06 -23.15 -0.64
C ILE A 437 7.18 -23.82 0.73
N GLU A 438 8.41 -24.00 1.20
CA GLU A 438 8.70 -24.65 2.48
C GLU A 438 8.43 -23.75 3.69
N LYS A 439 8.55 -22.43 3.51
CA LYS A 439 8.32 -21.44 4.56
C LYS A 439 7.46 -20.32 3.99
N GLY A 440 6.27 -20.13 4.56
CA GLY A 440 5.41 -19.03 4.15
C GLY A 440 6.06 -17.66 4.43
N GLY A 441 5.68 -16.68 3.62
CA GLY A 441 6.14 -15.30 3.74
C GLY A 441 6.26 -14.61 2.39
N THR A 442 6.93 -13.46 2.39
CA THR A 442 7.13 -12.66 1.17
C THR A 442 8.23 -13.23 0.30
N TYR A 443 7.93 -13.34 -0.99
CA TYR A 443 8.82 -13.74 -2.07
C TYR A 443 8.75 -12.71 -3.22
N VAL A 444 9.85 -12.52 -3.91
CA VAL A 444 9.96 -11.82 -5.19
C VAL A 444 10.21 -12.88 -6.25
N LEU A 445 9.34 -12.94 -7.25
CA LEU A 445 9.51 -13.71 -8.48
C LEU A 445 10.02 -12.76 -9.55
N SER A 446 10.98 -13.21 -10.35
CA SER A 446 11.50 -12.45 -11.49
C SER A 446 11.34 -13.24 -12.77
N CYS A 447 11.14 -12.55 -13.89
CA CYS A 447 11.12 -13.12 -15.23
C CYS A 447 11.96 -12.22 -16.14
N THR A 448 13.10 -12.75 -16.59
CA THR A 448 13.89 -12.15 -17.64
C THR A 448 13.52 -12.83 -18.95
N SER A 449 13.03 -12.08 -19.93
CA SER A 449 12.77 -12.58 -21.27
C SER A 449 13.31 -11.64 -22.35
N ASP A 450 13.89 -12.23 -23.40
CA ASP A 450 13.95 -11.61 -24.72
C ASP A 450 12.61 -11.89 -25.42
N ASP A 451 12.00 -10.87 -26.01
CA ASP A 451 10.58 -10.85 -26.39
C ASP A 451 9.63 -11.23 -25.24
N GLY A 452 8.44 -11.74 -25.59
CA GLY A 452 7.29 -11.68 -24.70
C GLY A 452 7.20 -12.82 -23.71
N SER A 453 6.94 -12.49 -22.44
CA SER A 453 6.58 -13.44 -21.39
C SER A 453 5.47 -12.95 -20.45
N LYS A 454 4.72 -13.92 -19.90
CA LYS A 454 3.78 -13.69 -18.79
C LYS A 454 3.94 -14.79 -17.74
N VAL A 455 4.00 -14.40 -16.47
CA VAL A 455 4.00 -15.34 -15.34
C VAL A 455 2.67 -15.26 -14.61
N PHE A 456 2.09 -16.42 -14.30
CA PHE A 456 0.86 -16.56 -13.54
C PHE A 456 1.12 -17.40 -12.30
N LEU A 457 0.64 -16.92 -11.15
CA LEU A 457 0.68 -17.62 -9.87
C LEU A 457 -0.75 -17.85 -9.39
N ASP A 458 -1.10 -19.10 -9.10
CA ASP A 458 -2.45 -19.58 -8.77
C ASP A 458 -3.54 -19.04 -9.72
N GLY A 459 -3.20 -18.97 -11.01
CA GLY A 459 -4.08 -18.47 -12.08
C GLY A 459 -4.17 -16.95 -12.18
N LYS A 460 -3.52 -16.19 -11.29
CA LYS A 460 -3.42 -14.73 -11.36
C LYS A 460 -2.13 -14.36 -12.11
N MET A 461 -2.23 -13.60 -13.18
CA MET A 461 -1.05 -13.04 -13.86
C MET A 461 -0.31 -12.17 -12.86
N ILE A 462 0.97 -12.47 -12.58
CA ILE A 462 1.83 -11.72 -11.67
C ILE A 462 2.98 -10.97 -12.33
N ILE A 463 3.40 -11.35 -13.54
CA ILE A 463 4.40 -10.62 -14.31
C ILE A 463 3.89 -10.53 -15.74
N ASN A 464 3.99 -9.34 -16.34
CA ASN A 464 3.66 -9.09 -17.74
C ASN A 464 4.81 -8.38 -18.41
N ASN A 465 5.59 -9.13 -19.17
CA ASN A 465 6.71 -8.67 -19.98
C ASN A 465 6.45 -9.07 -21.44
N ASP A 466 5.22 -8.85 -21.93
CA ASP A 466 4.71 -9.37 -23.22
C ASP A 466 4.93 -8.37 -24.36
N GLY A 467 4.97 -8.89 -25.58
CA GLY A 467 5.31 -8.13 -26.80
C GLY A 467 6.78 -8.33 -27.20
N SER A 468 7.12 -7.92 -28.43
CA SER A 468 8.49 -8.01 -28.92
C SER A 468 9.38 -6.89 -28.36
N HIS A 469 10.52 -7.26 -27.79
CA HIS A 469 11.50 -6.36 -27.18
C HIS A 469 12.80 -7.10 -26.86
N GLY A 470 13.91 -6.36 -26.73
CA GLY A 470 15.16 -6.94 -26.23
C GLY A 470 15.06 -7.38 -24.75
N SER A 471 16.05 -8.16 -24.30
CA SER A 471 16.04 -8.80 -22.99
C SER A 471 15.82 -7.81 -21.84
N SER A 472 14.71 -7.97 -21.13
CA SER A 472 14.30 -7.17 -19.98
C SER A 472 13.94 -8.07 -18.81
N THR A 473 13.98 -7.53 -17.59
CA THR A 473 13.58 -8.27 -16.38
C THR A 473 12.44 -7.56 -15.70
N GLU A 474 11.36 -8.29 -15.49
CA GLU A 474 10.23 -7.85 -14.69
C GLU A 474 10.13 -8.67 -13.41
N GLU A 475 9.68 -8.03 -12.35
CA GLU A 475 9.64 -8.61 -11.01
C GLU A 475 8.24 -8.44 -10.39
N ALA A 476 7.87 -9.38 -9.52
CA ALA A 476 6.63 -9.33 -8.77
C ALA A 476 6.81 -9.90 -7.37
N GLN A 477 6.29 -9.16 -6.40
CA GLN A 477 6.26 -9.61 -5.00
C GLN A 477 4.96 -10.33 -4.71
N ALA A 478 5.04 -11.49 -4.06
CA ALA A 478 3.92 -12.33 -3.65
C ALA A 478 4.12 -12.81 -2.21
N ASP A 479 3.07 -12.74 -1.38
CA ASP A 479 3.09 -13.37 -0.06
C ASP A 479 2.51 -14.77 -0.18
N LEU A 480 3.38 -15.78 -0.08
CA LEU A 480 3.02 -17.18 -0.28
C LEU A 480 2.80 -17.85 1.07
N GLN A 481 1.69 -18.56 1.22
CA GLN A 481 1.54 -19.50 2.33
C GLN A 481 2.51 -20.68 2.15
N GLN A 482 2.89 -21.33 3.24
CA GLN A 482 3.61 -22.61 3.14
C GLN A 482 2.73 -23.65 2.41
N GLY A 483 3.27 -24.29 1.38
CA GLY A 483 2.56 -25.31 0.60
C GLY A 483 2.86 -25.26 -0.90
N TYR A 484 1.94 -25.77 -1.71
CA TYR A 484 2.06 -25.77 -3.17
C TYR A 484 1.24 -24.63 -3.80
N HIS A 485 1.83 -23.97 -4.80
CA HIS A 485 1.20 -22.95 -5.63
C HIS A 485 1.33 -23.32 -7.09
N ARG A 486 0.32 -23.08 -7.92
CA ARG A 486 0.43 -23.25 -9.37
C ARG A 486 1.22 -22.09 -9.95
N LEU A 487 2.25 -22.40 -10.71
CA LEU A 487 3.05 -21.44 -11.47
C LEU A 487 2.94 -21.80 -12.95
N GLN A 488 2.47 -20.85 -13.76
CA GLN A 488 2.48 -20.95 -15.21
C GLN A 488 3.35 -19.85 -15.80
N VAL A 489 4.20 -20.20 -16.75
CA VAL A 489 5.04 -19.24 -17.49
C VAL A 489 4.75 -19.42 -18.96
N LYS A 490 4.33 -18.36 -19.63
CA LYS A 490 4.19 -18.31 -21.08
C LYS A 490 5.31 -17.46 -21.65
N TYR A 491 5.86 -17.87 -22.78
CA TYR A 491 6.99 -17.22 -23.43
C TYR A 491 6.90 -17.40 -24.95
N PHE A 492 7.29 -16.39 -25.71
CA PHE A 492 7.60 -16.51 -27.13
C PHE A 492 8.90 -15.79 -27.46
N GLU A 493 9.53 -16.26 -28.53
CA GLU A 493 10.70 -15.67 -29.17
C GLU A 493 10.30 -15.24 -30.59
N ASP A 494 10.55 -13.99 -30.95
CA ASP A 494 10.36 -13.46 -32.30
C ASP A 494 11.67 -13.53 -33.10
N TYR A 495 12.71 -12.76 -32.74
CA TYR A 495 14.00 -12.73 -33.46
C TYR A 495 15.21 -12.43 -32.57
N GLU A 496 16.27 -13.23 -32.72
CA GLU A 496 17.63 -13.05 -32.18
C GLU A 496 17.74 -12.63 -30.70
N GLY A 497 18.32 -13.51 -29.87
CA GLY A 497 18.71 -13.15 -28.49
C GLY A 497 18.03 -13.98 -27.41
N GLU A 498 17.47 -15.12 -27.81
CA GLU A 498 16.53 -15.92 -27.07
C GLU A 498 16.97 -16.17 -25.63
N ASN A 499 16.15 -15.68 -24.70
CA ASN A 499 16.44 -15.76 -23.28
C ASN A 499 15.17 -15.93 -22.47
N LEU A 500 15.20 -16.89 -21.55
CA LEU A 500 14.19 -17.03 -20.51
C LEU A 500 14.82 -17.48 -19.20
N VAL A 501 14.72 -16.64 -18.18
CA VAL A 501 15.17 -16.90 -16.80
C VAL A 501 14.04 -16.54 -15.85
N VAL A 502 13.59 -17.50 -15.04
CA VAL A 502 12.58 -17.26 -14.01
C VAL A 502 13.21 -17.50 -12.64
N GLY A 503 13.29 -16.45 -11.83
CA GLY A 503 13.98 -16.42 -10.54
C GLY A 503 13.04 -16.32 -9.34
N ILE A 504 13.60 -16.56 -8.16
CA ILE A 504 12.89 -16.41 -6.88
C ILE A 504 13.83 -15.97 -5.75
N GLU A 505 13.43 -14.97 -4.99
CA GLU A 505 14.09 -14.49 -3.77
C GLU A 505 13.08 -14.34 -2.63
N GLY A 506 13.40 -14.83 -1.43
CA GLY A 506 12.51 -14.73 -0.27
C GLY A 506 12.69 -15.86 0.73
N GLN A 507 12.45 -15.56 2.00
CA GLN A 507 12.48 -16.54 3.11
C GLN A 507 13.75 -17.41 3.17
N GLY A 508 14.91 -16.87 2.76
CA GLY A 508 16.20 -17.57 2.75
C GLY A 508 16.54 -18.28 1.44
N VAL A 509 15.68 -18.20 0.42
CA VAL A 509 15.98 -18.60 -0.96
C VAL A 509 16.42 -17.35 -1.72
N LYS A 510 17.50 -17.46 -2.50
CA LYS A 510 17.91 -16.45 -3.49
C LYS A 510 18.50 -17.17 -4.69
N ALA A 511 17.74 -17.25 -5.77
CA ALA A 511 18.10 -18.03 -6.94
C ALA A 511 17.69 -17.31 -8.22
N GLU A 512 18.66 -17.12 -9.11
CA GLU A 512 18.44 -16.57 -10.46
C GLU A 512 17.51 -17.45 -11.29
N ARG A 513 17.62 -18.78 -11.13
CA ARG A 513 16.66 -19.76 -11.66
C ARG A 513 15.98 -20.48 -10.51
N ILE A 514 14.65 -20.61 -10.54
CA ILE A 514 13.90 -21.39 -9.54
C ILE A 514 14.50 -22.80 -9.46
N PRO A 515 14.97 -23.24 -8.27
CA PRO A 515 15.57 -24.55 -8.11
C PRO A 515 14.62 -25.68 -8.51
N ALA A 516 15.12 -26.68 -9.23
CA ALA A 516 14.33 -27.87 -9.62
C ALA A 516 13.69 -28.58 -8.41
N THR A 517 14.30 -28.48 -7.23
CA THR A 517 13.76 -29.02 -5.96
C THR A 517 12.48 -28.34 -5.50
N MET A 518 12.13 -27.18 -6.06
CA MET A 518 10.88 -26.46 -5.79
C MET A 518 9.80 -26.75 -6.84
N LEU A 519 10.10 -27.46 -7.91
CA LEU A 519 9.23 -27.60 -9.08
C LEU A 519 8.68 -29.03 -9.18
N PHE A 520 7.35 -29.14 -9.26
CA PHE A 520 6.63 -30.41 -9.34
C PHE A 520 5.51 -30.30 -10.36
N HIS A 521 5.14 -31.38 -11.04
CA HIS A 521 3.99 -31.37 -11.93
C HIS A 521 2.82 -32.14 -11.32
N GLU A 522 1.60 -31.71 -11.66
CA GLU A 522 0.36 -32.47 -11.40
C GLU A 522 0.24 -33.71 -12.29
#